data_AF-A0A501W3I3-F1
#
_entry.id   AF-A0A501W3I3-F1
#
_cell.length_a   1.000
_cell.length_b   1.000
_cell.length_c   1.000
_cell.angle_alpha   90.00
_cell.angle_beta   90.00
_cell.angle_gamma   90.00
#
_symmetry.space_group_name_H-M   'P 1'
#
loop_
_entity.id
_entity.type
_entity.pdbx_description
1 polymer ?
#
loop_
_entity_poly.entity_id
_entity_poly.type
_entity_poly.pdbx_seq_one_letter_code
_entity_poly.pdbx_strand_id
1 'polypeptide(L)'
;MKHLKRFLTRLQTFAPRITHRKVRQGHPAGTREVQAYDIRHEANYDEASAFESELRLLSELAVLDLIPLDSLQLRLAHELLQTVEERFKIFWVNYHNYSYDHHWQDPPSGYLFMVSLDKLFVVQNLRPLHEHVLIEETFVEDLSESVRLRESLLATLLQRVKGLVSPVQAQATNTVAPLSGEPVHSVPRFVEGMAEEFFYILKGYFSPLDQEQLLPLLRENAPPASTLVFHGKSNQLADAFKQLYEANLIVGCLKADLEAWISRHFAYVFRKQQRTLPPSYLAAIISSNAKPCQSPILDVRKQPGGTYAVFPVLRTQKNYNCQ
;
A
#
# COMPACT_ATOMS: atom_id res chain seq x y z
N MET A 1 11.88 22.34 -16.39
CA MET A 1 12.21 20.99 -15.86
C MET A 1 13.33 20.98 -14.81
N LYS A 2 13.65 22.13 -14.19
CA LYS A 2 14.71 22.21 -13.15
C LYS A 2 14.29 21.47 -11.87
N HIS A 3 13.04 21.61 -11.48
CA HIS A 3 12.44 21.00 -10.29
C HIS A 3 12.20 19.51 -10.49
N LEU A 4 11.71 19.08 -11.66
CA LEU A 4 11.57 17.64 -11.97
C LEU A 4 12.92 16.94 -11.88
N LYS A 5 13.98 17.50 -12.47
CA LYS A 5 15.34 16.94 -12.36
C LYS A 5 15.80 16.84 -10.91
N ARG A 6 15.57 17.88 -10.09
CA ARG A 6 15.94 17.89 -8.67
C ARG A 6 15.16 16.84 -7.88
N PHE A 7 13.85 16.76 -8.09
CA PHE A 7 13.00 15.74 -7.49
C PHE A 7 13.51 14.35 -7.83
N LEU A 8 13.67 14.02 -9.12
CA LEU A 8 14.13 12.69 -9.55
C LEU A 8 15.54 12.35 -9.08
N THR A 9 16.42 13.35 -8.96
CA THR A 9 17.76 13.15 -8.40
C THR A 9 17.66 12.82 -6.92
N ARG A 10 16.92 13.60 -6.13
CA ARG A 10 16.78 13.35 -4.68
C ARG A 10 16.02 12.05 -4.39
N LEU A 11 14.97 11.78 -5.16
CA LEU A 11 14.17 10.55 -5.09
C LEU A 11 15.03 9.31 -5.28
N GLN A 12 15.93 9.31 -6.26
CA GLN A 12 16.77 8.15 -6.59
C GLN A 12 18.14 8.17 -5.89
N THR A 13 18.38 9.12 -5.00
CA THR A 13 19.63 9.18 -4.22
C THR A 13 19.37 8.72 -2.80
N PHE A 14 20.10 7.68 -2.39
CA PHE A 14 20.19 7.21 -1.01
C PHE A 14 21.50 7.71 -0.44
N ALA A 15 21.45 8.33 0.74
CA ALA A 15 22.63 8.89 1.39
C ALA A 15 22.93 8.24 2.73
N PRO A 16 23.20 6.92 2.79
CA PRO A 16 23.55 6.27 4.04
C PRO A 16 24.78 6.96 4.66
N ARG A 17 24.72 7.17 5.98
CA ARG A 17 25.81 7.71 6.79
C ARG A 17 26.59 6.57 7.41
N ILE A 18 27.88 6.78 7.61
CA ILE A 18 28.72 5.84 8.35
C ILE A 18 28.81 6.33 9.79
N THR A 19 28.34 5.51 10.71
CA THR A 19 28.41 5.76 12.15
C THR A 19 29.28 4.71 12.83
N HIS A 20 29.76 5.00 14.04
CA HIS A 20 30.54 4.05 14.82
C HIS A 20 29.63 3.40 15.87
N ARG A 21 29.63 2.07 15.91
CA ARG A 21 28.81 1.25 16.80
C ARG A 21 29.68 0.37 17.67
N LYS A 22 29.29 0.22 18.93
CA LYS A 22 29.95 -0.67 19.89
C LYS A 22 29.28 -2.04 19.86
N VAL A 23 29.97 -3.03 19.30
CA VAL A 23 29.48 -4.40 19.19
C VAL A 23 30.23 -5.28 20.20
N ARG A 24 29.51 -6.21 20.85
CA ARG A 24 30.09 -7.18 21.77
C ARG A 24 30.73 -8.31 20.96
N GLN A 25 32.00 -8.59 21.20
CA GLN A 25 32.73 -9.65 20.47
C GLN A 25 33.58 -10.49 21.44
N GLY A 26 33.50 -11.82 21.29
CA GLY A 26 34.33 -12.80 22.00
C GLY A 26 33.89 -13.15 23.42
N HIS A 27 34.60 -14.11 24.02
CA HIS A 27 34.51 -14.47 25.44
C HIS A 27 35.92 -14.41 26.07
N PRO A 28 36.17 -13.60 27.12
CA PRO A 28 35.25 -12.65 27.77
C PRO A 28 34.80 -11.52 26.84
N ALA A 29 33.62 -10.95 27.11
CA ALA A 29 32.95 -9.98 26.24
C ALA A 29 33.76 -8.68 26.12
N GLY A 30 34.59 -8.59 25.10
CA GLY A 30 35.20 -7.34 24.66
C GLY A 30 34.18 -6.48 23.92
N THR A 31 34.32 -5.16 24.00
CA THR A 31 33.54 -4.24 23.18
C THR A 31 34.45 -3.73 22.06
N ARG A 32 34.05 -3.92 20.81
CA ARG A 32 34.76 -3.41 19.64
C ARG A 32 33.93 -2.33 18.98
N GLU A 33 34.57 -1.24 18.59
CA GLU A 33 33.95 -0.21 17.77
C GLU A 33 34.07 -0.60 16.29
N VAL A 34 32.95 -0.64 15.58
CA VAL A 34 32.84 -1.00 14.17
C VAL A 34 32.06 0.08 13.43
N GLN A 35 32.35 0.24 12.14
CA GLN A 35 31.59 1.12 11.27
C GLN A 35 30.28 0.45 10.88
N ALA A 36 29.18 1.19 10.92
CA ALA A 36 27.84 0.73 10.54
C ALA A 36 27.14 1.78 9.66
N TYR A 37 26.31 1.30 8.73
CA TYR A 37 25.46 2.19 7.95
C TYR A 37 24.23 2.66 8.76
N ASP A 38 23.87 3.91 8.55
CA ASP A 38 22.70 4.55 9.17
C ASP A 38 21.94 5.38 8.12
N ILE A 39 20.63 5.17 8.00
CA ILE A 39 19.76 5.91 7.06
C ILE A 39 18.53 6.50 7.76
N ARG A 40 18.50 6.56 9.09
CA ARG A 40 17.36 7.09 9.87
C ARG A 40 16.92 8.49 9.47
N HIS A 41 17.85 9.35 9.06
CA HIS A 41 17.54 10.71 8.58
C HIS A 41 16.73 10.74 7.26
N GLU A 42 16.56 9.59 6.60
CA GLU A 42 15.69 9.42 5.43
C GLU A 42 14.52 8.45 5.70
N ALA A 43 14.32 7.99 6.94
CA ALA A 43 13.32 7.00 7.35
C ALA A 43 12.45 7.52 8.52
N ASN A 44 11.18 7.11 8.59
CA ASN A 44 10.10 7.76 9.34
C ASN A 44 10.34 7.91 10.88
N TYR A 45 11.10 8.93 11.27
CA TYR A 45 11.39 9.38 12.64
C TYR A 45 11.47 10.92 12.68
N ASP A 46 11.55 11.52 13.87
CA ASP A 46 11.61 12.98 14.07
C ASP A 46 12.68 13.68 13.19
N GLU A 47 13.82 13.01 12.93
CA GLU A 47 14.91 13.51 12.08
C GLU A 47 14.59 13.47 10.56
N ALA A 48 13.66 12.62 10.11
CA ALA A 48 13.28 12.49 8.71
C ALA A 48 12.11 13.38 8.29
N SER A 49 11.45 14.07 9.23
CA SER A 49 10.40 15.04 8.93
C SER A 49 10.87 16.12 7.94
N ALA A 50 12.12 16.55 8.06
CA ALA A 50 12.77 17.48 7.13
C ALA A 50 12.96 16.86 5.74
N PHE A 51 13.39 15.60 5.67
CA PHE A 51 13.60 14.89 4.40
C PHE A 51 12.29 14.67 3.65
N GLU A 52 11.25 14.18 4.33
CA GLU A 52 9.92 13.99 3.74
C GLU A 52 9.35 15.32 3.23
N SER A 53 9.45 16.38 4.05
CA SER A 53 8.96 17.71 3.68
C SER A 53 9.70 18.27 2.46
N GLU A 54 11.04 18.12 2.42
CA GLU A 54 11.85 18.50 1.26
C GLU A 54 11.41 17.74 0.01
N LEU A 55 11.28 16.41 0.10
CA LEU A 55 10.95 15.56 -1.04
C LEU A 55 9.52 15.82 -1.55
N ARG A 56 8.56 16.07 -0.65
CA ARG A 56 7.20 16.48 -0.98
C ARG A 56 7.19 17.83 -1.70
N LEU A 57 7.90 18.84 -1.18
CA LEU A 57 8.02 20.15 -1.82
C LEU A 57 8.64 20.02 -3.22
N LEU A 58 9.68 19.22 -3.38
CA LEU A 58 10.29 18.96 -4.68
C LEU A 58 9.31 18.30 -5.66
N SER A 59 8.48 17.36 -5.18
CA SER A 59 7.43 16.72 -5.99
C SER A 59 6.39 17.74 -6.46
N GLU A 60 5.92 18.62 -5.58
CA GLU A 60 4.96 19.68 -5.93
C GLU A 60 5.55 20.67 -6.95
N LEU A 61 6.80 21.09 -6.76
CA LEU A 61 7.50 21.95 -7.72
C LEU A 61 7.76 21.24 -9.05
N ALA A 62 7.99 19.91 -9.04
CA ALA A 62 8.14 19.12 -10.25
C ALA A 62 6.86 19.11 -11.10
N VAL A 63 5.68 19.18 -10.48
CA VAL A 63 4.40 19.30 -11.20
C VAL A 63 4.33 20.63 -11.97
N LEU A 64 4.82 21.72 -11.38
CA LEU A 64 4.84 23.03 -12.06
C LEU A 64 5.68 23.02 -13.35
N ASP A 65 6.76 22.22 -13.36
CA ASP A 65 7.57 22.01 -14.56
C ASP A 65 6.85 21.21 -15.67
N LEU A 66 5.81 20.44 -15.32
CA LEU A 66 5.08 19.55 -16.20
C LEU A 66 3.83 20.20 -16.81
N ILE A 67 3.18 21.13 -16.09
CA ILE A 67 1.99 21.86 -16.57
C ILE A 67 2.14 22.50 -17.96
N PRO A 68 3.25 23.19 -18.32
CA PRO A 68 3.35 23.87 -19.61
C PRO A 68 3.69 22.94 -20.78
N LEU A 69 3.90 21.64 -20.54
CA LEU A 69 4.30 20.68 -21.56
C LEU A 69 3.10 20.27 -22.44
N ASP A 70 3.38 19.97 -23.70
CA ASP A 70 2.39 19.40 -24.61
C ASP A 70 2.12 17.91 -24.31
N SER A 71 1.11 17.33 -24.97
CA SER A 71 0.69 15.94 -24.74
C SER A 71 1.74 14.89 -25.14
N LEU A 72 2.65 15.20 -26.06
CA LEU A 72 3.73 14.30 -26.44
C LEU A 72 4.84 14.34 -25.38
N GLN A 73 5.22 15.54 -24.96
CA GLN A 73 6.20 15.78 -23.91
C GLN A 73 5.76 15.19 -22.56
N LEU A 74 4.47 15.32 -22.22
CA LEU A 74 3.90 14.71 -21.02
C LEU A 74 3.92 13.18 -21.07
N ARG A 75 3.65 12.57 -22.24
CA ARG A 75 3.75 11.12 -22.43
C ARG A 75 5.19 10.63 -22.27
N LEU A 76 6.15 11.31 -22.88
CA LEU A 76 7.58 10.99 -22.71
C LEU A 76 8.01 11.14 -21.25
N ALA A 77 7.56 12.20 -20.56
CA ALA A 77 7.83 12.38 -19.14
C ALA A 77 7.22 11.24 -18.31
N HIS A 78 5.99 10.82 -18.62
CA HIS A 78 5.33 9.70 -17.96
C HIS A 78 6.10 8.38 -18.14
N GLU A 79 6.52 8.06 -19.37
CA GLU A 79 7.32 6.87 -19.67
C GLU A 79 8.64 6.87 -18.89
N LEU A 80 9.33 8.01 -18.83
CA LEU A 80 10.55 8.16 -18.02
C LEU A 80 10.29 7.94 -16.53
N LEU A 81 9.18 8.45 -16.00
CA LEU A 81 8.79 8.21 -14.59
C LEU A 81 8.48 6.73 -14.32
N GLN A 82 7.85 6.03 -15.27
CA GLN A 82 7.61 4.59 -15.17
C GLN A 82 8.91 3.78 -15.12
N THR A 83 9.97 4.22 -15.82
CA THR A 83 11.28 3.56 -15.71
C THR A 83 11.88 3.67 -14.31
N VAL A 84 11.57 4.74 -13.57
CA VAL A 84 11.98 4.90 -12.17
C VAL A 84 11.12 4.01 -11.26
N GLU A 85 9.81 3.93 -11.52
CA GLU A 85 8.90 3.02 -10.81
C GLU A 85 9.36 1.57 -10.91
N GLU A 86 9.80 1.14 -12.09
CA GLU A 86 10.28 -0.23 -12.31
C GLU A 86 11.51 -0.56 -11.45
N ARG A 87 12.40 0.40 -11.19
CA ARG A 87 13.56 0.20 -10.30
C ARG A 87 13.12 -0.08 -8.86
N PHE A 88 12.06 0.56 -8.39
CA PHE A 88 11.48 0.29 -7.08
C PHE A 88 10.87 -1.11 -7.00
N LYS A 89 10.18 -1.57 -8.06
CA LYS A 89 9.67 -2.95 -8.12
C LYS A 89 10.79 -3.98 -8.07
N ILE A 90 11.87 -3.78 -8.85
CA ILE A 90 13.04 -4.68 -8.83
C ILE A 90 13.69 -4.67 -7.44
N PHE A 91 13.79 -3.51 -6.80
CA PHE A 91 14.27 -3.42 -5.42
C PHE A 91 13.44 -4.28 -4.48
N TRP A 92 12.11 -4.20 -4.52
CA TRP A 92 11.25 -4.98 -3.64
C TRP A 92 11.35 -6.48 -3.88
N VAL A 93 11.47 -6.92 -5.13
CA VAL A 93 11.73 -8.32 -5.45
C VAL A 93 13.02 -8.80 -4.78
N ASN A 94 14.12 -8.04 -4.95
CA ASN A 94 15.38 -8.40 -4.33
C ASN A 94 15.32 -8.34 -2.79
N TYR A 95 14.74 -7.28 -2.25
CA TYR A 95 14.56 -7.09 -0.82
C TYR A 95 13.84 -8.29 -0.19
N HIS A 96 12.70 -8.71 -0.77
CA HIS A 96 11.93 -9.84 -0.25
C HIS A 96 12.63 -11.19 -0.43
N ASN A 97 13.34 -11.40 -1.54
CA ASN A 97 14.14 -12.61 -1.76
C ASN A 97 15.25 -12.77 -0.71
N TYR A 98 15.76 -11.67 -0.15
CA TYR A 98 16.83 -11.70 0.84
C TYR A 98 16.37 -11.41 2.28
N SER A 99 15.11 -10.97 2.49
CA SER A 99 14.55 -10.67 3.81
C SER A 99 13.80 -11.84 4.45
N TYR A 100 13.22 -12.77 3.66
CA TYR A 100 12.30 -13.79 4.18
C TYR A 100 12.95 -15.10 4.66
N ASP A 101 14.16 -15.42 4.18
CA ASP A 101 14.72 -16.77 4.33
C ASP A 101 15.77 -16.94 5.43
N HIS A 102 16.08 -15.91 6.21
CA HIS A 102 17.25 -15.98 7.08
C HIS A 102 17.03 -15.46 8.51
N HIS A 103 17.24 -16.38 9.45
CA HIS A 103 17.52 -16.16 10.87
C HIS A 103 18.89 -15.47 11.09
N TRP A 104 19.21 -14.43 10.31
CA TRP A 104 20.44 -13.67 10.55
C TRP A 104 20.28 -12.91 11.87
N GLN A 105 21.24 -13.06 12.79
CA GLN A 105 21.36 -12.12 13.91
C GLN A 105 21.75 -10.71 13.41
N ASP A 106 22.52 -10.64 12.31
CA ASP A 106 22.88 -9.40 11.61
C ASP A 106 22.92 -9.65 10.08
N PRO A 107 22.30 -8.79 9.25
CA PRO A 107 22.43 -8.84 7.79
C PRO A 107 23.90 -8.92 7.31
N PRO A 108 24.18 -9.63 6.20
CA PRO A 108 25.54 -9.71 5.67
C PRO A 108 26.06 -8.33 5.28
N SER A 109 27.36 -8.06 5.48
CA SER A 109 28.00 -6.77 5.10
C SER A 109 27.84 -6.39 3.61
N GLY A 110 27.52 -7.36 2.75
CA GLY A 110 27.19 -7.17 1.34
C GLY A 110 25.73 -6.93 1.02
N TYR A 111 24.84 -6.80 2.01
CA TYR A 111 23.40 -6.76 1.81
C TYR A 111 22.95 -5.67 0.82
N LEU A 112 23.55 -4.48 0.86
CA LEU A 112 23.26 -3.39 -0.08
C LEU A 112 23.48 -3.77 -1.56
N PHE A 113 24.48 -4.61 -1.84
CA PHE A 113 24.75 -5.15 -3.18
C PHE A 113 23.81 -6.30 -3.53
N MET A 114 23.41 -7.10 -2.54
CA MET A 114 22.46 -8.21 -2.74
C MET A 114 21.10 -7.67 -3.16
N VAL A 115 20.60 -6.62 -2.49
CA VAL A 115 19.35 -5.95 -2.91
C VAL A 115 19.52 -5.10 -4.19
N SER A 116 20.73 -5.06 -4.76
CA SER A 116 21.10 -4.29 -5.95
C SER A 116 20.87 -2.79 -5.80
N LEU A 117 21.02 -2.24 -4.58
CA LEU A 117 20.76 -0.82 -4.33
C LEU A 117 21.65 0.09 -5.19
N ASP A 118 22.91 -0.33 -5.39
CA ASP A 118 23.93 0.35 -6.19
C ASP A 118 23.64 0.35 -7.70
N LYS A 119 22.93 -0.66 -8.18
CA LYS A 119 22.56 -0.79 -9.60
C LYS A 119 21.25 -0.08 -9.92
N LEU A 120 20.34 -0.05 -8.95
CA LEU A 120 19.00 0.53 -9.11
C LEU A 120 18.98 2.03 -8.82
N PHE A 121 19.85 2.50 -7.91
CA PHE A 121 19.82 3.86 -7.40
C PHE A 121 21.22 4.46 -7.27
N VAL A 122 21.27 5.77 -7.07
CA VAL A 122 22.49 6.46 -6.70
C VAL A 122 22.68 6.30 -5.20
N VAL A 123 23.75 5.62 -4.78
CA VAL A 123 24.05 5.43 -3.35
C VAL A 123 25.31 6.22 -2.99
N GLN A 124 25.15 7.23 -2.13
CA GLN A 124 26.28 8.00 -1.61
C GLN A 124 26.94 7.24 -0.46
N ASN A 125 28.25 7.45 -0.29
CA ASN A 125 29.05 6.85 0.78
C ASN A 125 29.04 5.32 0.82
N LEU A 126 28.64 4.66 -0.27
CA LEU A 126 28.73 3.22 -0.39
C LEU A 126 30.21 2.81 -0.42
N ARG A 127 30.61 2.01 0.56
CA ARG A 127 31.94 1.42 0.64
C ARG A 127 32.03 0.15 -0.21
N PRO A 128 33.22 -0.16 -0.74
CA PRO A 128 33.48 -1.45 -1.36
C PRO A 128 33.15 -2.61 -0.42
N LEU A 129 32.72 -3.74 -0.98
CA LEU A 129 32.31 -4.95 -0.24
C LEU A 129 33.34 -5.43 0.80
N HIS A 130 34.64 -5.23 0.54
CA HIS A 130 35.73 -5.68 1.40
C HIS A 130 35.99 -4.79 2.63
N GLU A 131 35.36 -3.62 2.73
CA GLU A 131 35.48 -2.74 3.92
C GLU A 131 34.60 -3.21 5.11
N HIS A 132 33.76 -4.23 4.91
CA HIS A 132 32.96 -4.89 5.96
C HIS A 132 32.20 -3.94 6.90
N VAL A 133 31.60 -2.89 6.35
CA VAL A 133 30.70 -2.00 7.10
C VAL A 133 29.48 -2.80 7.56
N LEU A 134 29.17 -2.71 8.85
CA LEU A 134 28.04 -3.41 9.46
C LEU A 134 26.71 -2.90 8.92
N ILE A 135 25.78 -3.83 8.69
CA ILE A 135 24.40 -3.54 8.32
C ILE A 135 23.55 -4.08 9.46
N GLU A 136 22.99 -3.18 10.27
CA GLU A 136 22.10 -3.53 11.38
C GLU A 136 20.69 -3.86 10.84
N GLU A 137 19.90 -4.65 11.57
CA GLU A 137 18.49 -4.93 11.23
C GLU A 137 17.69 -3.61 11.09
N THR A 138 17.90 -2.68 12.02
CA THR A 138 17.28 -1.34 12.00
C THR A 138 17.58 -0.58 10.70
N PHE A 139 18.79 -0.68 10.16
CA PHE A 139 19.13 -0.07 8.88
C PHE A 139 18.30 -0.66 7.73
N VAL A 140 18.04 -1.98 7.75
CA VAL A 140 17.24 -2.66 6.71
C VAL A 140 15.78 -2.20 6.77
N GLU A 141 15.23 -2.10 7.97
CA GLU A 141 13.88 -1.56 8.20
C GLU A 141 13.79 -0.11 7.72
N ASP A 142 14.74 0.73 8.14
CA ASP A 142 14.81 2.14 7.76
C ASP A 142 14.94 2.32 6.25
N LEU A 143 15.78 1.52 5.59
CA LEU A 143 15.91 1.52 4.14
C LEU A 143 14.56 1.19 3.47
N SER A 144 13.83 0.21 3.99
CA SER A 144 12.52 -0.17 3.45
C SER A 144 11.50 0.98 3.58
N GLU A 145 11.44 1.65 4.73
CA GLU A 145 10.58 2.82 4.95
C GLU A 145 10.96 3.98 4.03
N SER A 146 12.26 4.22 3.90
CA SER A 146 12.84 5.24 3.01
C SER A 146 12.45 4.99 1.54
N VAL A 147 12.41 3.72 1.11
CA VAL A 147 11.96 3.32 -0.23
C VAL A 147 10.46 3.51 -0.39
N ARG A 148 9.63 3.09 0.58
CA ARG A 148 8.17 3.27 0.55
C ARG A 148 7.77 4.73 0.42
N LEU A 149 8.42 5.61 1.17
CA LEU A 149 8.18 7.05 1.10
C LEU A 149 8.43 7.58 -0.33
N ARG A 150 9.58 7.24 -0.91
CA ARG A 150 9.93 7.63 -2.28
C ARG A 150 8.92 7.11 -3.30
N GLU A 151 8.59 5.83 -3.22
CA GLU A 151 7.61 5.19 -4.11
C GLU A 151 6.24 5.88 -4.03
N SER A 152 5.76 6.23 -2.83
CA SER A 152 4.48 6.93 -2.65
C SER A 152 4.46 8.32 -3.31
N LEU A 153 5.57 9.06 -3.24
CA LEU A 153 5.69 10.38 -3.85
C LEU A 153 5.83 10.30 -5.37
N LEU A 154 6.53 9.28 -5.89
CA LEU A 154 6.58 8.99 -7.32
C LEU A 154 5.21 8.61 -7.87
N ALA A 155 4.48 7.73 -7.18
CA ALA A 155 3.13 7.33 -7.56
C ALA A 155 2.18 8.54 -7.61
N THR A 156 2.28 9.44 -6.63
CA THR A 156 1.53 10.70 -6.62
C THR A 156 1.86 11.56 -7.84
N LEU A 157 3.14 11.69 -8.20
CA LEU A 157 3.55 12.46 -9.38
C LEU A 157 3.05 11.82 -10.69
N LEU A 158 3.17 10.49 -10.82
CA LEU A 158 2.66 9.73 -11.97
C LEU A 158 1.16 9.94 -12.17
N GLN A 159 0.36 9.89 -11.10
CA GLN A 159 -1.08 10.15 -11.17
C GLN A 159 -1.37 11.58 -11.64
N ARG A 160 -0.60 12.57 -11.17
CA ARG A 160 -0.75 13.96 -11.64
C ARG A 160 -0.40 14.10 -13.11
N VAL A 161 0.69 13.50 -13.58
CA VAL A 161 1.06 13.51 -15.01
C VAL A 161 -0.02 12.85 -15.85
N LYS A 162 -0.55 11.70 -15.42
CA LYS A 162 -1.65 11.03 -16.11
C LYS A 162 -2.89 11.92 -16.24
N GLY A 163 -3.22 12.66 -15.18
CA GLY A 163 -4.30 13.65 -15.19
C GLY A 163 -4.07 14.82 -16.16
N LEU A 164 -2.81 15.19 -16.44
CA LEU A 164 -2.46 16.22 -17.43
C LEU A 164 -2.49 15.69 -18.87
N VAL A 165 -2.22 14.40 -19.07
CA VAL A 165 -2.26 13.74 -20.39
C VAL A 165 -3.69 13.48 -20.86
N SER A 166 -4.61 13.17 -19.94
CA SER A 166 -6.03 13.05 -20.26
C SER A 166 -6.60 14.43 -20.60
N PRO A 167 -7.03 14.67 -21.85
CA PRO A 167 -7.55 15.97 -22.21
C PRO A 167 -8.84 16.23 -21.43
N VAL A 168 -8.97 17.47 -21.00
CA VAL A 168 -10.22 18.14 -20.67
C VAL A 168 -11.29 17.79 -21.72
N GLN A 169 -12.12 16.79 -21.42
CA GLN A 169 -13.40 16.52 -22.07
C GLN A 169 -14.38 16.00 -21.01
N ALA A 170 -14.77 16.90 -20.11
CA ALA A 170 -15.98 16.75 -19.33
C ALA A 170 -17.04 17.69 -19.92
N GLN A 171 -17.61 17.34 -21.08
CA GLN A 171 -18.89 17.85 -21.55
C GLN A 171 -19.50 16.93 -22.64
N ALA A 172 -20.68 16.42 -22.31
CA ALA A 172 -21.78 15.93 -23.16
C ALA A 172 -21.70 14.55 -23.90
N THR A 173 -22.60 13.68 -23.43
CA THR A 173 -23.55 12.82 -24.17
C THR A 173 -23.11 11.51 -24.84
N ASN A 174 -23.57 10.42 -24.21
CA ASN A 174 -24.21 9.19 -24.73
C ASN A 174 -23.96 8.68 -26.17
N THR A 175 -23.76 7.34 -26.20
CA THR A 175 -24.29 6.31 -27.12
C THR A 175 -23.28 5.60 -28.05
N VAL A 176 -22.93 4.38 -27.60
CA VAL A 176 -22.68 3.11 -28.34
C VAL A 176 -21.29 2.82 -28.92
N ALA A 177 -20.75 1.70 -28.42
CA ALA A 177 -19.52 0.97 -28.78
C ALA A 177 -19.74 0.09 -30.05
N PRO A 178 -18.77 -0.69 -30.60
CA PRO A 178 -17.87 -1.62 -29.88
C PRO A 178 -16.41 -1.63 -30.46
N LEU A 179 -15.33 -2.15 -29.85
CA LEU A 179 -15.02 -3.40 -29.15
C LEU A 179 -13.72 -3.21 -28.32
N SER A 180 -13.59 -4.01 -27.25
CA SER A 180 -12.33 -4.44 -26.57
C SER A 180 -11.78 -3.59 -25.41
N GLY A 181 -12.10 -4.06 -24.19
CA GLY A 181 -11.55 -3.65 -22.90
C GLY A 181 -12.60 -2.96 -22.05
N GLU A 182 -13.31 -3.69 -21.17
CA GLU A 182 -14.17 -3.02 -20.17
C GLU A 182 -13.31 -2.01 -19.39
N PRO A 183 -13.69 -0.73 -19.33
CA PRO A 183 -13.05 0.20 -18.43
C PRO A 183 -13.26 -0.32 -17.02
N VAL A 184 -12.18 -0.44 -16.24
CA VAL A 184 -12.27 -0.72 -14.81
C VAL A 184 -13.17 0.35 -14.21
N HIS A 185 -14.40 -0.03 -13.84
CA HIS A 185 -15.28 0.86 -13.10
C HIS A 185 -14.56 1.25 -11.79
N SER A 186 -14.74 2.46 -11.28
CA SER A 186 -14.09 2.87 -10.03
C SER A 186 -14.80 2.34 -8.78
N VAL A 187 -15.70 1.35 -8.94
CA VAL A 187 -16.66 0.94 -7.92
C VAL A 187 -16.77 -0.58 -7.90
N PRO A 188 -16.70 -1.24 -6.73
CA PRO A 188 -16.74 -2.70 -6.65
C PRO A 188 -18.07 -3.27 -7.15
N ARG A 189 -17.99 -4.33 -7.97
CA ARG A 189 -19.13 -5.12 -8.43
C ARG A 189 -19.01 -6.55 -7.91
N PHE A 190 -20.02 -7.02 -7.20
CA PHE A 190 -20.10 -8.41 -6.75
C PHE A 190 -20.52 -9.29 -7.92
N VAL A 191 -19.93 -10.49 -8.03
CA VAL A 191 -20.40 -11.51 -8.98
C VAL A 191 -21.85 -11.90 -8.62
N GLU A 192 -22.62 -12.34 -9.62
CA GLU A 192 -24.05 -12.67 -9.46
C GLU A 192 -24.31 -13.56 -8.23
N GLY A 193 -25.25 -13.16 -7.37
CA GLY A 193 -25.61 -13.85 -6.12
C GLY A 193 -24.66 -13.61 -4.93
N MET A 194 -23.45 -13.08 -5.16
CA MET A 194 -22.47 -12.88 -4.08
C MET A 194 -22.84 -11.74 -3.13
N ALA A 195 -23.52 -10.71 -3.62
CA ALA A 195 -23.96 -9.59 -2.78
C ALA A 195 -24.93 -10.08 -1.69
N GLU A 196 -25.87 -10.95 -2.05
CA GLU A 196 -26.84 -11.57 -1.15
C GLU A 196 -26.16 -12.51 -0.16
N GLU A 197 -25.30 -13.42 -0.63
CA GLU A 197 -24.56 -14.34 0.26
C GLU A 197 -23.71 -13.57 1.28
N PHE A 198 -22.99 -12.55 0.82
CA PHE A 198 -22.15 -11.72 1.68
C PHE A 198 -22.99 -10.91 2.68
N PHE A 199 -24.14 -10.38 2.24
CA PHE A 199 -25.10 -9.72 3.12
C PHE A 199 -25.59 -10.65 4.25
N TYR A 200 -25.95 -11.90 3.95
CA TYR A 200 -26.43 -12.85 4.96
C TYR A 200 -25.38 -13.15 6.04
N ILE A 201 -24.09 -13.15 5.67
CA ILE A 201 -22.97 -13.33 6.61
C ILE A 201 -22.77 -12.07 7.46
N LEU A 202 -22.84 -10.89 6.83
CA LEU A 202 -22.51 -9.62 7.48
C LEU A 202 -23.64 -9.02 8.31
N LYS A 203 -24.91 -9.24 7.95
CA LYS A 203 -26.06 -8.50 8.53
C LYS A 203 -26.11 -8.53 10.06
N GLY A 204 -25.67 -9.63 10.67
CA GLY A 204 -25.62 -9.78 12.14
C GLY A 204 -24.66 -8.84 12.86
N TYR A 205 -23.79 -8.14 12.13
CA TYR A 205 -22.86 -7.14 12.65
C TYR A 205 -23.35 -5.70 12.45
N PHE A 206 -24.57 -5.49 11.95
CA PHE A 206 -25.16 -4.18 11.69
C PHE A 206 -26.47 -4.03 12.42
N SER A 207 -26.83 -2.79 12.78
CA SER A 207 -28.16 -2.49 13.34
C SER A 207 -29.26 -2.79 12.31
N PRO A 208 -30.52 -3.05 12.71
CA PRO A 208 -31.60 -3.28 11.75
C PRO A 208 -31.75 -2.16 10.71
N LEU A 209 -31.54 -0.90 11.13
CA LEU A 209 -31.57 0.28 10.25
C LEU A 209 -30.43 0.29 9.21
N ASP A 210 -29.24 -0.14 9.62
CA ASP A 210 -28.09 -0.25 8.72
C ASP A 210 -28.24 -1.46 7.77
N GLN A 211 -28.88 -2.54 8.22
CA GLN A 211 -29.13 -3.73 7.41
C GLN A 211 -30.02 -3.41 6.19
N GLU A 212 -31.04 -2.55 6.36
CA GLU A 212 -31.92 -2.11 5.26
C GLU A 212 -31.15 -1.42 4.13
N GLN A 213 -30.06 -0.72 4.46
CA GLN A 213 -29.23 0.02 3.51
C GLN A 213 -28.01 -0.76 3.01
N LEU A 214 -27.59 -1.81 3.74
CA LEU A 214 -26.43 -2.62 3.41
C LEU A 214 -26.62 -3.41 2.10
N LEU A 215 -27.78 -4.06 1.92
CA LEU A 215 -28.01 -4.87 0.72
C LEU A 215 -28.08 -4.02 -0.58
N PRO A 216 -28.81 -2.89 -0.63
CA PRO A 216 -28.77 -1.98 -1.78
C PRO A 216 -27.36 -1.46 -2.10
N LEU A 217 -26.55 -1.17 -1.07
CA LEU A 217 -25.16 -0.77 -1.26
C LEU A 217 -24.34 -1.90 -1.91
N LEU A 218 -24.46 -3.13 -1.44
CA LEU A 218 -23.70 -4.27 -1.98
C LEU A 218 -24.15 -4.65 -3.40
N ARG A 219 -25.44 -4.54 -3.70
CA ARG A 219 -26.03 -4.98 -4.97
C ARG A 219 -25.90 -3.94 -6.09
N GLU A 220 -26.19 -2.69 -5.78
CA GLU A 220 -26.37 -1.61 -6.77
C GLU A 220 -25.41 -0.44 -6.56
N ASN A 221 -24.54 -0.52 -5.55
CA ASN A 221 -23.74 0.63 -5.09
C ASN A 221 -24.60 1.84 -4.73
N ALA A 222 -25.84 1.60 -4.26
CA ALA A 222 -26.71 2.67 -3.80
C ALA A 222 -26.10 3.31 -2.53
N PRO A 223 -25.84 4.63 -2.52
CA PRO A 223 -25.22 5.28 -1.38
C PRO A 223 -26.18 5.28 -0.19
N PRO A 224 -25.75 4.84 1.01
CA PRO A 224 -26.59 4.90 2.20
C PRO A 224 -26.77 6.36 2.66
N ALA A 225 -27.86 6.63 3.38
CA ALA A 225 -28.15 7.94 3.96
C ALA A 225 -27.11 8.36 5.02
N SER A 226 -26.48 7.37 5.67
CA SER A 226 -25.36 7.55 6.60
C SER A 226 -24.37 6.40 6.50
N THR A 227 -23.13 6.61 6.94
CA THR A 227 -22.11 5.56 7.00
C THR A 227 -22.60 4.37 7.82
N LEU A 228 -22.50 3.16 7.27
CA LEU A 228 -22.95 1.93 7.93
C LEU A 228 -21.98 1.54 9.04
N VAL A 229 -22.49 1.30 10.25
CA VAL A 229 -21.66 1.04 11.42
C VAL A 229 -21.51 -0.46 11.67
N PHE A 230 -20.30 -0.97 11.51
CA PHE A 230 -19.95 -2.35 11.78
C PHE A 230 -19.64 -2.57 13.27
N HIS A 231 -20.36 -3.50 13.90
CA HIS A 231 -20.23 -3.84 15.33
C HIS A 231 -19.19 -4.95 15.62
N GLY A 232 -18.43 -5.40 14.62
CA GLY A 232 -17.26 -6.26 14.81
C GLY A 232 -15.94 -5.48 14.89
N LYS A 233 -14.81 -6.20 14.90
CA LYS A 233 -13.48 -5.56 14.83
C LYS A 233 -13.24 -5.02 13.42
N SER A 234 -12.65 -3.83 13.29
CA SER A 234 -12.38 -3.20 11.99
C SER A 234 -11.60 -4.07 11.01
N ASN A 235 -10.63 -4.87 11.50
CA ASN A 235 -9.87 -5.76 10.64
C ASN A 235 -10.69 -6.90 10.04
N GLN A 236 -11.80 -7.30 10.69
CA GLN A 236 -12.66 -8.39 10.20
C GLN A 236 -13.42 -7.99 8.95
N LEU A 237 -13.96 -6.77 8.93
CA LEU A 237 -14.67 -6.25 7.78
C LEU A 237 -13.71 -6.10 6.58
N ALA A 238 -12.56 -5.47 6.80
CA ALA A 238 -11.54 -5.28 5.76
C ALA A 238 -11.02 -6.61 5.19
N ASP A 239 -10.78 -7.59 6.05
CA ASP A 239 -10.35 -8.93 5.65
C ASP A 239 -11.42 -9.68 4.86
N ALA A 240 -12.69 -9.53 5.22
CA ALA A 240 -13.78 -10.14 4.46
C ALA A 240 -13.81 -9.62 3.01
N PHE A 241 -13.75 -8.30 2.82
CA PHE A 241 -13.67 -7.71 1.48
C PHE A 241 -12.42 -8.14 0.70
N LYS A 242 -11.28 -8.25 1.40
CA LYS A 242 -10.04 -8.76 0.80
C LYS A 242 -10.20 -10.18 0.28
N GLN A 243 -10.71 -11.10 1.09
CA GLN A 243 -10.86 -12.50 0.68
C GLN A 243 -11.78 -12.64 -0.54
N LEU A 244 -12.87 -11.85 -0.60
CA LEU A 244 -13.76 -11.82 -1.77
C LEU A 244 -13.04 -11.25 -3.01
N TYR A 245 -12.24 -10.20 -2.84
CA TYR A 245 -11.47 -9.60 -3.93
C TYR A 245 -10.41 -10.57 -4.49
N GLU A 246 -9.64 -11.22 -3.61
CA GLU A 246 -8.59 -12.17 -3.99
C GLU A 246 -9.15 -13.42 -4.69
N ALA A 247 -10.38 -13.80 -4.37
CA ALA A 247 -11.12 -14.87 -5.04
C ALA A 247 -11.82 -14.44 -6.34
N ASN A 248 -11.67 -13.18 -6.78
CA ASN A 248 -12.38 -12.58 -7.91
C ASN A 248 -13.92 -12.61 -7.78
N LEU A 249 -14.43 -12.60 -6.55
CA LEU A 249 -15.87 -12.49 -6.25
C LEU A 249 -16.33 -11.02 -6.18
N ILE A 250 -15.37 -10.09 -6.02
CA ILE A 250 -15.53 -8.66 -6.28
C ILE A 250 -14.66 -8.32 -7.48
N VAL A 251 -15.27 -7.72 -8.50
CA VAL A 251 -14.62 -7.36 -9.76
C VAL A 251 -14.88 -5.89 -10.12
N GLY A 252 -14.24 -5.43 -11.19
CA GLY A 252 -14.52 -4.13 -11.77
C GLY A 252 -14.05 -2.95 -10.93
N CYS A 253 -13.04 -3.12 -10.07
CA CYS A 253 -12.35 -2.05 -9.35
C CYS A 253 -10.90 -2.48 -8.99
N LEU A 254 -9.99 -1.53 -8.76
CA LEU A 254 -8.66 -1.83 -8.20
C LEU A 254 -8.73 -1.96 -6.66
N LYS A 255 -7.70 -2.54 -6.03
CA LYS A 255 -7.64 -2.61 -4.56
C LYS A 255 -7.77 -1.24 -3.88
N ALA A 256 -7.14 -0.21 -4.44
CA ALA A 256 -7.23 1.16 -3.93
C ALA A 256 -8.66 1.73 -4.04
N ASP A 257 -9.39 1.39 -5.10
CA ASP A 257 -10.79 1.80 -5.28
C ASP A 257 -11.69 1.10 -4.26
N LEU A 258 -11.46 -0.20 -4.02
CA LEU A 258 -12.15 -0.97 -2.98
C LEU A 258 -11.88 -0.40 -1.59
N GLU A 259 -10.63 -0.04 -1.28
CA GLU A 259 -10.25 0.61 -0.02
C GLU A 259 -10.96 1.95 0.17
N ALA A 260 -10.96 2.80 -0.87
CA ALA A 260 -11.66 4.09 -0.84
C ALA A 260 -13.18 3.91 -0.68
N TRP A 261 -13.76 2.94 -1.37
CA TRP A 261 -15.18 2.60 -1.28
C TRP A 261 -15.56 2.12 0.12
N ILE A 262 -14.78 1.22 0.72
CA ILE A 262 -15.01 0.75 2.09
C ILE A 262 -14.90 1.92 3.07
N SER A 263 -13.86 2.76 2.94
CA SER A 263 -13.65 3.94 3.80
C SER A 263 -14.81 4.94 3.73
N ARG A 264 -15.48 5.05 2.57
CA ARG A 264 -16.57 5.99 2.35
C ARG A 264 -17.88 5.51 2.96
N HIS A 265 -18.16 4.22 2.89
CA HIS A 265 -19.46 3.66 3.23
C HIS A 265 -19.53 2.96 4.59
N PHE A 266 -18.38 2.59 5.17
CA PHE A 266 -18.32 1.85 6.42
C PHE A 266 -17.54 2.57 7.52
N ALA A 267 -18.04 2.41 8.74
CA ALA A 267 -17.38 2.78 9.99
C ALA A 267 -17.40 1.56 10.93
N TYR A 268 -16.69 1.64 12.04
CA TYR A 268 -16.70 0.58 13.05
C TYR A 268 -16.77 1.14 14.47
N VAL A 269 -17.24 0.31 15.40
CA VAL A 269 -17.28 0.68 16.82
C VAL A 269 -15.98 0.30 17.52
N PHE A 270 -15.34 1.28 18.15
CA PHE A 270 -14.21 1.07 19.05
C PHE A 270 -14.45 1.79 20.37
N ARG A 271 -14.44 1.05 21.49
CA ARG A 271 -14.68 1.63 22.83
C ARG A 271 -15.95 2.49 22.89
N LYS A 272 -17.06 2.00 22.32
CA LYS A 272 -18.37 2.68 22.22
C LYS A 272 -18.38 3.98 21.39
N GLN A 273 -17.32 4.25 20.63
CA GLN A 273 -17.24 5.37 19.70
C GLN A 273 -17.19 4.86 18.26
N GLN A 274 -17.90 5.54 17.37
CA GLN A 274 -17.80 5.30 15.94
C GLN A 274 -16.46 5.85 15.44
N ARG A 275 -15.73 5.05 14.67
CA ARG A 275 -14.49 5.43 14.01
C ARG A 275 -14.56 5.10 12.53
N THR A 276 -13.93 5.95 11.74
CA THR A 276 -13.76 5.72 10.30
C THR A 276 -12.71 4.64 10.05
N LEU A 277 -12.79 4.01 8.88
CA LEU A 277 -11.78 3.07 8.38
C LEU A 277 -10.87 3.82 7.41
N PRO A 278 -9.76 4.44 7.87
CA PRO A 278 -8.95 5.25 6.98
C PRO A 278 -8.32 4.41 5.86
N PRO A 279 -8.16 4.95 4.64
CA PRO A 279 -7.61 4.20 3.50
C PRO A 279 -6.26 3.55 3.80
N SER A 280 -5.37 4.21 4.55
CA SER A 280 -4.07 3.65 4.96
C SER A 280 -4.20 2.40 5.84
N TYR A 281 -5.23 2.31 6.68
CA TYR A 281 -5.51 1.12 7.48
C TYR A 281 -6.07 -0.02 6.65
N LEU A 282 -6.92 0.30 5.67
CA LEU A 282 -7.47 -0.69 4.74
C LEU A 282 -6.38 -1.23 3.82
N ALA A 283 -5.48 -0.39 3.32
CA ALA A 283 -4.31 -0.78 2.55
C ALA A 283 -3.37 -1.74 3.31
N ALA A 284 -3.22 -1.53 4.63
CA ALA A 284 -2.45 -2.43 5.51
C ALA A 284 -3.03 -3.86 5.57
N ILE A 285 -4.31 -4.04 5.26
CA ILE A 285 -5.02 -5.32 5.35
C ILE A 285 -5.24 -5.92 3.95
N ILE A 286 -5.82 -5.14 3.04
CA ILE A 286 -6.26 -5.55 1.70
C ILE A 286 -5.09 -5.65 0.71
N SER A 287 -4.16 -4.69 0.76
CA SER A 287 -3.08 -4.58 -0.24
C SER A 287 -1.75 -5.18 0.20
N SER A 288 -1.37 -5.07 1.47
CA SER A 288 0.00 -5.38 1.93
C SER A 288 0.14 -6.61 2.85
N ASN A 289 -0.94 -7.27 3.23
CA ASN A 289 -0.95 -8.37 4.23
C ASN A 289 -0.28 -8.02 5.58
N ALA A 290 0.08 -6.76 5.83
CA ALA A 290 0.85 -6.33 6.99
C ALA A 290 0.07 -6.52 8.31
N LYS A 291 -1.27 -6.59 8.23
CA LYS A 291 -2.15 -6.87 9.37
C LYS A 291 -3.06 -8.06 9.06
N PRO A 292 -2.57 -9.31 9.17
CA PRO A 292 -3.38 -10.48 8.93
C PRO A 292 -4.52 -10.56 9.95
N CYS A 293 -5.73 -10.85 9.47
CA CYS A 293 -6.87 -11.02 10.36
C CYS A 293 -6.78 -12.38 11.06
N GLN A 294 -6.47 -12.36 12.35
CA GLN A 294 -6.45 -13.55 13.20
C GLN A 294 -7.87 -14.06 13.52
N SER A 295 -8.90 -13.34 13.08
CA SER A 295 -10.28 -13.64 13.42
C SER A 295 -11.26 -13.38 12.28
N PRO A 296 -11.09 -14.03 11.12
CA PRO A 296 -11.93 -13.79 9.97
C PRO A 296 -13.40 -14.15 10.26
N ILE A 297 -14.32 -13.42 9.62
CA ILE A 297 -15.78 -13.62 9.75
C ILE A 297 -16.33 -14.55 8.67
N LEU A 298 -15.57 -14.71 7.59
CA LEU A 298 -15.83 -15.64 6.50
C LEU A 298 -14.52 -16.27 6.05
N ASP A 299 -14.66 -17.38 5.33
CA ASP A 299 -13.57 -18.10 4.70
C ASP A 299 -13.97 -18.40 3.26
N VAL A 300 -13.15 -17.96 2.30
CA VAL A 300 -13.38 -18.19 0.88
C VAL A 300 -12.54 -19.37 0.41
N ARG A 301 -13.21 -20.45 -0.01
CA ARG A 301 -12.54 -21.70 -0.40
C ARG A 301 -12.80 -22.03 -1.86
N LYS A 302 -11.76 -22.51 -2.53
CA LYS A 302 -11.86 -23.09 -3.88
C LYS A 302 -12.52 -24.46 -3.79
N GLN A 303 -13.62 -24.63 -4.50
CA GLN A 303 -14.33 -25.90 -4.64
C GLN A 303 -13.65 -26.83 -5.65
N PRO A 304 -13.95 -28.14 -5.61
CA PRO A 304 -13.39 -29.12 -6.58
C PRO A 304 -13.68 -28.77 -8.04
N GLY A 305 -14.78 -28.04 -8.32
CA GLY A 305 -15.15 -27.57 -9.65
C GLY A 305 -14.43 -26.29 -10.11
N GLY A 306 -13.48 -25.77 -9.34
CA GLY A 306 -12.71 -24.56 -9.68
C GLY A 306 -13.38 -23.23 -9.33
N THR A 307 -14.66 -23.26 -8.92
CA THR A 307 -15.41 -22.11 -8.38
C THR A 307 -15.01 -21.80 -6.94
N TYR A 308 -15.23 -20.57 -6.47
CA TYR A 308 -15.04 -20.20 -5.07
C TYR A 308 -16.39 -20.14 -4.35
N ALA A 309 -16.41 -20.57 -3.10
CA ALA A 309 -17.58 -20.46 -2.23
C ALA A 309 -17.21 -19.81 -0.90
N VAL A 310 -18.15 -19.05 -0.34
CA VAL A 310 -17.96 -18.28 0.89
C VAL A 310 -18.66 -18.97 2.04
N PHE A 311 -17.92 -19.24 3.11
CA PHE A 311 -18.45 -19.89 4.30
C PHE A 311 -18.37 -18.96 5.51
N PRO A 312 -19.43 -18.80 6.30
CA PRO A 312 -19.34 -18.07 7.55
C PRO A 312 -18.44 -18.83 8.54
N VAL A 313 -17.54 -18.11 9.20
CA VAL A 313 -16.74 -18.68 10.28
C VAL A 313 -17.58 -18.63 11.56
N LEU A 314 -18.22 -19.76 11.90
CA LEU A 314 -19.03 -19.88 13.11
C LEU A 314 -18.15 -19.69 14.35
N ARG A 315 -18.40 -18.60 15.08
CA ARG A 315 -17.93 -18.42 16.44
C ARG A 315 -19.13 -18.52 17.36
N THR A 316 -18.97 -19.22 18.48
CA THR A 316 -19.89 -19.13 19.62
C THR A 316 -19.99 -17.65 20.02
N GLN A 317 -21.10 -17.01 19.63
CA GLN A 317 -21.39 -15.63 19.98
C GLN A 317 -21.36 -15.52 21.51
N LYS A 318 -20.38 -14.80 22.07
CA LYS A 318 -20.61 -14.18 23.37
C LYS A 318 -21.61 -13.06 23.13
N ASN A 319 -22.88 -13.36 23.43
CA ASN A 319 -24.04 -12.49 23.53
C ASN A 319 -23.72 -10.98 23.44
N TYR A 320 -23.93 -10.40 22.26
CA TYR A 320 -24.37 -9.00 22.17
C TYR A 320 -25.90 -9.01 22.18
N ASN A 321 -26.48 -9.39 23.31
CA ASN A 321 -27.87 -9.05 23.58
C ASN A 321 -27.89 -7.56 23.93
N CYS A 322 -28.34 -6.73 23.00
CA CYS A 322 -28.93 -5.45 23.37
C CYS A 322 -30.35 -5.76 23.86
N GLN A 323 -30.52 -5.75 25.19
CA GLN A 323 -31.74 -5.27 25.84
C GLN A 323 -31.36 -4.03 26.65
#